data_AF-A0A542FRE4-F1
#
_entry.id   AF-A0A542FRE4-F1
#
_cell.length_a   1.000
_cell.length_b   1.000
_cell.length_c   1.000
_cell.angle_alpha   90.00
_cell.angle_beta   90.00
_cell.angle_gamma   90.00
#
_symmetry.space_group_name_H-M   'P 1'
#
loop_
_entity.id
_entity.type
_entity.pdbx_description
1 polymer ?
#
loop_
_entity_poly.entity_id
_entity_poly.type
_entity_poly.pdbx_seq_one_letter_code
_entity_poly.pdbx_strand_id
1 'polypeptide(L)' 'MDQERHAEDQPIEQDAPTGGDETTEDGLDADNAVEEDMLKTLDPDDAPA' A
#
# COMPACT_ATOMS: atom_id res chain seq x y z
N MET A 1 -34.29 -2.04 2.15
CA MET A 1 -33.01 -1.45 1.74
C MET A 1 -31.97 -2.03 2.67
N ASP A 2 -31.43 -3.22 2.38
CA ASP A 2 -30.41 -3.86 3.23
C ASP A 2 -29.65 -4.91 2.40
N GLN A 3 -28.78 -4.46 1.50
CA GLN A 3 -27.78 -5.35 0.89
C GLN A 3 -26.57 -4.54 0.41
N GLU A 4 -25.95 -3.80 1.33
CA GLU A 4 -24.64 -3.13 1.11
C GLU A 4 -23.61 -3.67 2.11
N ARG A 5 -23.62 -4.97 2.39
CA ARG A 5 -22.62 -5.59 3.29
C ARG A 5 -21.77 -6.61 2.54
N HIS A 6 -20.48 -6.33 2.59
CA HIS A 6 -19.35 -7.24 2.44
C HIS A 6 -19.10 -7.80 1.04
N ALA A 7 -18.27 -7.07 0.28
CA ALA A 7 -17.38 -7.66 -0.72
C ALA A 7 -16.08 -8.19 -0.05
N GLU A 8 -16.15 -8.66 1.19
CA GLU A 8 -15.00 -9.09 2.01
C GLU A 8 -14.70 -10.59 1.92
N ASP A 9 -15.16 -11.27 0.87
CA ASP A 9 -14.87 -12.68 0.65
C ASP A 9 -14.51 -12.98 -0.82
N GLN A 10 -13.88 -12.01 -1.49
CA GLN A 10 -13.07 -12.34 -2.65
C GLN A 10 -11.83 -13.03 -2.10
N PRO A 11 -11.57 -14.32 -2.42
CA PRO A 11 -10.30 -14.93 -2.05
C PRO A 11 -9.23 -14.09 -2.72
N ILE A 12 -8.47 -13.32 -1.93
CA ILE A 12 -7.22 -12.73 -2.39
C ILE A 12 -6.44 -13.93 -2.88
N GLU A 13 -6.24 -14.05 -4.20
CA GLU A 13 -5.51 -15.17 -4.76
C GLU A 13 -4.21 -15.26 -3.96
N GLN A 14 -4.03 -16.32 -3.17
CA GLN A 14 -2.91 -16.46 -2.25
C GLN A 14 -1.55 -16.47 -2.96
N ASP A 15 -1.58 -16.43 -4.30
CA ASP A 15 -0.46 -16.37 -5.21
C ASP A 15 -0.17 -14.95 -5.71
N ALA A 16 -0.94 -13.94 -5.30
CA ALA A 16 -0.57 -12.55 -5.52
C ALA A 16 0.67 -12.23 -4.66
N PRO A 17 1.75 -11.68 -5.26
CA PRO A 17 2.95 -11.34 -4.50
C PRO A 17 2.58 -10.40 -3.35
N THR A 18 3.09 -10.68 -2.15
CA THR A 18 2.84 -9.87 -0.93
C THR A 18 3.58 -8.53 -0.96
N GLY A 19 3.83 -7.98 -2.16
CA GLY A 19 4.58 -6.77 -2.46
C GLY A 19 4.37 -6.36 -3.92
N GLY A 20 5.02 -5.27 -4.32
CA GLY A 20 5.09 -4.86 -5.72
C GLY A 20 5.96 -5.79 -6.59
N ASP A 21 6.05 -5.47 -7.87
CA ASP A 21 7.05 -6.07 -8.76
C ASP A 21 8.45 -5.45 -8.55
N GLU A 22 9.47 -5.98 -9.23
CA GLU A 22 10.87 -5.53 -9.11
C GLU A 22 11.08 -4.03 -9.42
N THR A 23 10.18 -3.41 -10.19
CA THR A 23 10.21 -1.99 -10.56
C THR A 23 9.25 -1.13 -9.75
N THR A 24 8.45 -1.72 -8.85
CA THR A 24 7.46 -0.95 -8.09
C THR A 24 8.14 0.10 -7.20
N GLU A 25 9.29 -0.21 -6.59
CA GLU A 25 10.04 0.74 -5.74
C GLU A 25 10.48 1.98 -6.51
N ASP A 26 10.90 1.82 -7.77
CA ASP A 26 11.32 2.92 -8.66
C ASP A 26 10.15 3.86 -9.02
N GLY A 27 8.91 3.45 -8.77
CA GLY A 27 7.69 4.23 -9.02
C GLY A 27 7.11 4.91 -7.77
N LEU A 28 7.73 4.77 -6.60
CA LEU A 28 7.22 5.30 -5.32
C LEU A 28 7.80 6.69 -4.97
N ASP A 29 8.06 7.53 -5.97
CA ASP A 29 8.44 8.92 -5.75
C ASP A 29 7.21 9.78 -5.38
N ALA A 30 7.40 10.73 -4.46
CA ALA A 30 6.34 11.66 -4.08
C ALA A 30 6.24 12.83 -5.07
N ASP A 31 5.03 13.12 -5.56
CA ASP A 31 4.79 14.27 -6.44
C ASP A 31 4.67 15.59 -5.68
N ASN A 32 4.44 15.53 -4.37
CA ASN A 32 4.31 16.70 -3.51
C ASN A 32 4.74 16.41 -2.06
N ALA A 33 4.88 17.50 -1.27
CA ALA A 33 5.35 17.42 0.11
C ALA A 33 4.40 16.67 1.06
N VAL A 34 3.10 16.60 0.76
CA VAL A 34 2.14 15.84 1.59
C VAL A 34 2.32 14.34 1.36
N GLU A 35 2.54 13.94 0.11
CA GLU A 35 2.81 12.55 -0.25
C GLU A 35 4.16 12.08 0.30
N GLU A 36 5.19 12.93 0.27
CA GLU A 36 6.50 12.63 0.85
C GLU A 36 6.41 12.35 2.36
N ASP A 37 5.64 13.16 3.09
CA ASP A 37 5.40 12.97 4.52
C ASP A 37 4.69 11.64 4.81
N MET A 38 3.69 11.29 3.99
CA MET A 38 2.98 10.01 4.10
C MET A 38 3.91 8.81 3.80
N LEU A 39 4.77 8.91 2.77
CA LEU A 39 5.73 7.87 2.41
C LEU A 39 6.72 7.57 3.55
N LYS A 40 7.23 8.61 4.22
CA LYS A 40 8.11 8.46 5.41
C LYS A 40 7.45 7.68 6.54
N THR A 41 6.13 7.82 6.72
CA THR A 41 5.43 7.05 7.77
C THR A 41 5.37 5.55 7.49
N LEU A 42 5.57 5.15 6.24
CA LEU A 42 5.54 3.75 5.80
C LEU A 42 6.95 3.15 5.68
N ASP A 43 8.00 3.97 5.72
CA ASP A 43 9.39 3.54 5.67
C ASP A 43 9.82 2.97 7.05
N PRO A 44 10.12 1.66 7.14
CA PRO A 44 10.58 1.05 8.39
C PRO A 44 11.95 1.53 8.84
N ASP A 45 12.78 2.07 7.94
CA ASP A 45 14.10 2.63 8.26
C ASP A 45 14.02 4.09 8.76
N ASP A 46 12.89 4.77 8.54
CA ASP A 46 12.58 6.12 9.06
C ASP A 46 11.70 6.07 10.33
N ALA A 47 11.66 4.92 11.01
CA ALA A 47 10.99 4.80 12.30
C ALA A 47 11.75 5.60 13.39
N PRO A 48 11.04 6.32 14.30
CA PRO A 48 11.68 7.03 15.40
C PRO A 48 12.43 6.05 16.32
N ALA A 49 13.69 6.36 16.62
CA ALA A 49 14.60 5.54 17.44
C ALA A 49 14.19 5.39 18.92
#